data_AF-A0A3M1G3Y5-F1
#
_entry.id   AF-A0A3M1G3Y5-F1
#
_cell.length_a   1.000
_cell.length_b   1.000
_cell.length_c   1.000
_cell.angle_alpha   90.00
_cell.angle_beta   90.00
_cell.angle_gamma   90.00
#
_symmetry.space_group_name_H-M   'P 1'
#
loop_
_entity.id
_entity.type
_entity.pdbx_description
1 polymer ?
#
loop_
_entity_poly.entity_id
_entity_poly.type
_entity_poly.pdbx_seq_one_letter_code
_entity_poly.pdbx_strand_id
1 'polypeptide(L)'
;MKDKCPVCGMMPAKFPKWVAEIVFTDGTYAVFDGPKDMFRYYFNMAKYTKKTHADIEAIYVTDYYTGKMVNARASDVYFILGSDVMGPMGMELVPVKGRSNAETFMKDHKGKKALLFGEVTPSVLPKMKMKHMKMKKMMRGC
;
A
#
# COMPACT_ATOMS: atom_id res chain seq x y z
N MET A 1 15.81 -2.18 8.62
CA MET A 1 14.52 -2.89 8.83
C MET A 1 14.67 -4.34 8.38
N LYS A 2 14.39 -5.33 9.24
CA LYS A 2 14.46 -6.78 8.92
C LYS A 2 13.07 -7.43 8.83
N ASP A 3 12.02 -6.64 8.98
CA ASP A 3 10.64 -7.10 9.05
C ASP A 3 10.18 -7.73 7.73
N LYS A 4 9.25 -8.67 7.87
CA LYS A 4 8.56 -9.31 6.75
C LYS A 4 7.11 -8.87 6.76
N CYS A 5 6.56 -8.66 5.57
CA CYS A 5 5.13 -8.48 5.39
C CYS A 5 4.39 -9.69 5.95
N PRO A 6 3.46 -9.53 6.92
CA PRO A 6 2.75 -10.64 7.53
C PRO A 6 1.75 -11.31 6.57
N VAL A 7 1.48 -10.70 5.41
CA VAL A 7 0.52 -11.20 4.41
C VAL A 7 1.21 -12.10 3.37
N CYS A 8 2.32 -11.65 2.79
CA CYS A 8 3.00 -12.36 1.69
C CYS A 8 4.41 -12.87 2.03
N GLY A 9 4.99 -12.44 3.15
CA GLY A 9 6.35 -12.81 3.56
C GLY A 9 7.49 -12.05 2.86
N MET A 10 7.19 -11.12 1.94
CA MET A 10 8.21 -10.27 1.32
C MET A 10 8.83 -9.31 2.33
N MET A 11 10.02 -8.80 2.03
CA MET A 11 10.72 -7.81 2.86
C MET A 11 10.38 -6.39 2.37
N PRO A 12 9.60 -5.57 3.11
CA PRO A 12 9.21 -4.25 2.64
C PRO A 12 10.40 -3.30 2.44
N ALA A 13 11.51 -3.54 3.14
CA ALA A 13 12.77 -2.81 2.96
C ALA A 13 13.32 -2.87 1.52
N LYS A 14 12.94 -3.88 0.73
CA LYS A 14 13.32 -3.99 -0.70
C LYS A 14 12.45 -3.13 -1.61
N PHE A 15 11.35 -2.59 -1.10
CA PHE A 15 10.35 -1.83 -1.85
C PHE A 15 9.98 -0.51 -1.13
N PRO A 16 10.95 0.36 -0.80
CA PRO A 16 10.72 1.55 0.04
C PRO A 16 9.63 2.49 -0.52
N LYS A 17 9.46 2.52 -1.84
CA LYS A 17 8.42 3.32 -2.52
C LYS A 17 6.98 2.81 -2.33
N TRP A 18 6.81 1.61 -1.80
CA TRP A 18 5.51 0.95 -1.64
C TRP A 18 5.14 0.67 -0.19
N VAL A 19 6.05 0.96 0.74
CA VAL A 19 5.85 0.61 2.15
C VAL A 19 4.53 1.18 2.66
N ALA A 20 3.79 0.32 3.35
CA ALA A 20 2.66 0.71 4.16
C ALA A 20 2.86 0.18 5.57
N GLU A 21 2.24 0.82 6.54
CA GLU A 21 2.40 0.51 7.95
C GLU A 21 1.08 0.71 8.70
N ILE A 22 0.80 -0.17 9.65
CA ILE A 22 -0.24 0.00 10.67
C ILE A 22 0.50 0.07 12.01
N VAL A 23 0.31 1.18 12.72
CA VAL A 23 0.84 1.40 14.08
C VAL A 23 -0.30 1.17 15.06
N PHE A 24 -0.02 0.40 16.10
CA PHE A 24 -0.97 0.08 17.16
C PHE A 24 -0.75 0.94 18.40
N THR A 25 -1.78 1.08 19.22
CA THR A 25 -1.80 1.92 20.43
C THR A 25 -0.79 1.50 21.50
N ASP A 26 -0.26 0.27 21.45
CA ASP A 26 0.81 -0.21 22.32
C ASP A 26 2.22 0.04 21.75
N GLY A 27 2.33 0.81 20.66
CA GLY A 27 3.59 1.14 19.99
C GLY A 27 4.15 0.04 19.09
N THR A 28 3.53 -1.15 19.06
CA THR A 28 3.90 -2.17 18.07
C THR A 28 3.37 -1.80 16.68
N TYR A 29 3.94 -2.39 15.63
CA TYR A 29 3.56 -2.08 14.26
C TYR A 29 3.55 -3.33 13.38
N ALA A 30 2.81 -3.26 12.28
CA ALA A 30 2.87 -4.18 11.17
C ALA A 30 3.24 -3.41 9.90
N VAL A 31 4.23 -3.90 9.15
CA VAL A 31 4.74 -3.26 7.94
C VAL A 31 4.56 -4.15 6.72
N PHE A 32 4.20 -3.55 5.61
CA PHE A 32 3.78 -4.23 4.38
C PHE A 32 4.59 -3.73 3.19
N ASP A 33 4.82 -4.61 2.23
CA ASP A 33 5.49 -4.30 0.97
C ASP A 33 4.58 -3.55 -0.03
N GLY A 34 3.31 -3.35 0.31
CA GLY A 34 2.36 -2.59 -0.49
C GLY A 34 1.04 -2.30 0.22
N PRO A 35 0.29 -1.26 -0.21
CA PRO A 35 -1.04 -0.95 0.33
C PRO A 35 -2.07 -2.06 0.18
N LYS A 36 -2.02 -2.83 -0.91
CA LYS A 36 -2.88 -4.00 -1.13
C LYS A 36 -2.72 -5.05 -0.03
N ASP A 37 -1.49 -5.31 0.39
CA ASP A 37 -1.21 -6.26 1.47
C ASP A 37 -1.65 -5.68 2.81
N MET A 38 -1.44 -4.38 3.03
CA MET A 38 -1.98 -3.66 4.18
C MET A 38 -3.52 -3.78 4.26
N PHE A 39 -4.26 -3.55 3.16
CA PHE A 39 -5.72 -3.69 3.17
C PHE A 39 -6.18 -5.14 3.39
N ARG A 40 -5.46 -6.13 2.85
CA ARG A 40 -5.75 -7.55 3.14
C ARG A 40 -5.62 -7.87 4.62
N TYR A 41 -4.58 -7.34 5.26
CA TYR A 41 -4.40 -7.45 6.70
C TYR A 41 -5.51 -6.72 7.44
N TYR A 42 -5.81 -5.48 7.06
CA TYR A 42 -6.84 -4.64 7.66
C TYR A 42 -8.22 -5.31 7.64
N PHE A 43 -8.64 -5.91 6.53
CA PHE A 43 -9.96 -6.56 6.46
C PHE A 43 -10.02 -7.94 7.13
N ASN A 44 -8.88 -8.54 7.48
CA ASN A 44 -8.84 -9.87 8.10
C ASN A 44 -7.77 -9.93 9.21
N MET A 45 -7.80 -8.96 10.12
CA MET A 45 -6.77 -8.83 11.17
C MET A 45 -6.67 -10.08 12.05
N ALA A 46 -7.81 -10.69 12.39
CA ALA A 46 -7.86 -11.89 13.23
C ALA A 46 -7.05 -13.08 12.66
N LYS A 47 -6.80 -13.12 11.34
CA LYS A 47 -5.93 -14.12 10.71
C LYS A 47 -4.45 -13.90 11.02
N TYR A 48 -4.03 -12.65 11.25
CA TYR A 48 -2.62 -12.25 11.29
C TYR A 48 -2.17 -11.75 12.66
N THR A 49 -3.10 -11.35 13.53
CA THR A 49 -2.82 -10.78 14.85
C THR A 49 -3.98 -11.02 15.80
N LYS A 50 -3.71 -10.92 17.11
CA LYS A 50 -4.73 -10.89 18.16
C LYS A 50 -5.35 -9.50 18.34
N LYS A 51 -4.80 -8.47 17.67
CA LYS A 51 -5.28 -7.09 17.70
C LYS A 51 -6.52 -6.90 16.83
N THR A 52 -7.26 -5.84 17.12
CA THR A 52 -8.48 -5.42 16.46
C THR A 52 -8.32 -4.03 15.84
N HIS A 53 -9.32 -3.57 15.08
CA HIS A 53 -9.33 -2.21 14.56
C HIS A 53 -9.29 -1.13 15.65
N ALA A 54 -9.81 -1.41 16.84
CA ALA A 54 -9.79 -0.49 17.98
C ALA A 54 -8.36 -0.25 18.52
N ASP A 55 -7.45 -1.20 18.26
CA ASP A 55 -6.05 -1.10 18.67
C ASP A 55 -5.20 -0.31 17.66
N ILE A 56 -5.77 0.12 16.51
CA ILE A 56 -5.03 0.87 15.49
C ILE A 56 -4.97 2.34 15.88
N GLU A 57 -3.75 2.83 16.10
CA GLU A 57 -3.48 4.25 16.32
C GLU A 57 -3.41 5.01 14.98
N ALA A 58 -2.60 4.50 14.05
CA ALA A 58 -2.36 5.15 12.77
C ALA A 58 -2.12 4.15 11.64
N ILE A 59 -2.41 4.58 10.41
CA ILE A 59 -2.12 3.83 9.20
C ILE A 59 -1.38 4.78 8.26
N TYR A 60 -0.21 4.34 7.79
CA TYR A 60 0.63 5.11 6.88
C TYR A 60 0.83 4.36 5.58
N VAL A 61 0.93 5.12 4.49
CA VAL A 61 1.23 4.63 3.14
C VAL A 61 2.22 5.57 2.48
N THR A 62 3.10 5.03 1.65
CA THR A 62 4.02 5.86 0.85
C THR A 62 3.28 6.49 -0.33
N ASP A 63 3.25 7.82 -0.38
CA ASP A 63 2.70 8.58 -1.51
C ASP A 63 3.53 8.37 -2.77
N TYR A 64 2.86 8.09 -3.90
CA TYR A 64 3.49 7.74 -5.17
C TYR A 64 4.44 8.81 -5.69
N TYR A 65 4.05 10.08 -5.61
CA TYR A 65 4.82 11.18 -6.20
C TYR A 65 5.98 11.61 -5.32
N THR A 66 5.76 11.74 -4.01
CA THR A 66 6.77 12.28 -3.08
C THR A 66 7.64 11.21 -2.45
N GLY A 67 7.21 9.94 -2.43
CA GLY A 67 7.88 8.87 -1.71
C GLY A 67 7.85 9.04 -0.19
N LYS A 68 7.04 9.96 0.34
CA LYS A 68 6.89 10.21 1.78
C LYS A 68 5.73 9.40 2.35
N MET A 69 5.85 8.98 3.60
CA MET A 69 4.74 8.37 4.32
C MET A 69 3.68 9.43 4.66
N VAL A 70 2.43 9.11 4.38
CA VAL A 70 1.26 9.96 4.64
C VAL A 70 0.20 9.16 5.38
N ASN A 71 -0.62 9.82 6.20
CA ASN A 71 -1.72 9.16 6.89
C ASN A 71 -2.74 8.65 5.85
N ALA A 72 -2.93 7.33 5.80
CA ALA A 72 -3.78 6.65 4.84
C ALA A 72 -5.26 7.03 4.96
N ARG A 73 -5.70 7.46 6.14
CA ARG A 73 -7.08 7.88 6.42
C ARG A 73 -7.33 9.38 6.19
N ALA A 74 -6.31 10.13 5.77
CA ALA A 74 -6.50 11.53 5.42
C ALA A 74 -7.47 11.69 4.24
N SER A 75 -8.33 12.71 4.28
CA SER A 75 -9.37 12.94 3.27
C SER A 75 -8.82 13.33 1.89
N ASP A 76 -7.52 13.57 1.78
CA ASP A 76 -6.81 13.89 0.56
C ASP A 76 -5.88 12.77 0.08
N VAL A 77 -5.95 11.57 0.66
CA VAL A 77 -5.19 10.40 0.21
C VAL A 77 -6.11 9.43 -0.54
N TYR A 78 -5.80 9.22 -1.81
CA TYR A 78 -6.55 8.37 -2.73
C TYR A 78 -5.80 7.08 -3.01
N PHE A 79 -6.53 5.99 -3.14
CA PHE A 79 -6.06 4.68 -3.53
C PHE A 79 -6.53 4.41 -4.96
N ILE A 80 -5.60 4.52 -5.91
CA ILE A 80 -5.92 4.35 -7.33
C ILE A 80 -5.92 2.86 -7.69
N LEU A 81 -7.04 2.38 -8.21
CA LEU A 81 -7.24 1.00 -8.65
C LEU A 81 -7.24 0.90 -10.18
N GLY A 82 -6.61 -0.15 -10.70
CA GLY A 82 -6.67 -0.52 -12.11
C GLY A 82 -5.76 0.31 -13.03
N SER A 83 -4.72 0.93 -12.48
CA SER A 83 -3.67 1.60 -13.26
C SER A 83 -2.69 0.60 -13.88
N ASP A 84 -1.77 1.10 -14.71
CA ASP A 84 -0.63 0.34 -15.24
C ASP A 84 0.62 0.36 -14.34
N VAL A 85 0.54 1.04 -13.19
CA VAL A 85 1.58 1.03 -12.16
C VAL A 85 1.45 -0.21 -11.28
N MET A 86 2.56 -0.93 -11.14
CA MET A 86 2.62 -2.23 -10.47
C MET A 86 3.36 -2.13 -9.13
N GLY A 87 2.76 -2.69 -8.07
CA GLY A 87 3.42 -2.93 -6.80
C GLY A 87 4.20 -4.27 -6.79
N PRO A 88 4.87 -4.60 -5.67
CA PRO A 88 5.67 -5.83 -5.56
C PRO A 88 4.87 -7.10 -5.80
N MET A 89 3.59 -7.08 -5.41
CA MET A 89 2.65 -8.19 -5.55
C MET A 89 1.68 -8.02 -6.73
N GLY A 90 2.10 -7.32 -7.77
CA GLY A 90 1.30 -7.13 -8.97
C GLY A 90 0.40 -5.90 -8.91
N MET A 91 -0.83 -6.00 -9.45
CA MET A 91 -1.77 -4.86 -9.51
C MET A 91 -1.96 -4.32 -8.10
N GLU A 92 -2.00 -3.00 -7.97
CA GLU A 92 -1.85 -2.33 -6.68
C GLU A 92 -2.94 -1.27 -6.45
N LEU A 93 -3.12 -0.90 -5.18
CA LEU A 93 -3.88 0.28 -4.76
C LEU A 93 -2.88 1.41 -4.56
N VAL A 94 -2.61 2.18 -5.62
CA VAL A 94 -1.52 3.16 -5.61
C VAL A 94 -1.92 4.38 -4.77
N PRO A 95 -1.19 4.70 -3.68
CA PRO A 95 -1.51 5.85 -2.84
C PRO A 95 -1.07 7.13 -3.52
N VAL A 96 -1.98 8.09 -3.64
CA VAL A 96 -1.72 9.41 -4.19
C VAL A 96 -2.32 10.45 -3.28
N LYS A 97 -1.48 11.33 -2.73
CA LYS A 97 -1.93 12.47 -1.94
C LYS A 97 -2.26 13.68 -2.81
N GLY A 98 -3.42 14.28 -2.55
CA GLY A 98 -3.96 15.45 -3.22
C GLY A 98 -4.87 15.10 -4.40
N ARG A 99 -6.02 15.76 -4.48
CA ARG A 99 -7.02 15.52 -5.55
C ARG A 99 -6.46 15.77 -6.95
N SER A 100 -5.77 16.90 -7.15
CA SER A 100 -5.16 17.22 -8.45
C SER A 100 -4.14 16.16 -8.88
N ASN A 101 -3.34 15.64 -7.95
CA ASN A 101 -2.38 14.59 -8.23
C ASN A 101 -3.08 13.26 -8.58
N ALA A 102 -4.16 12.93 -7.87
CA ALA A 102 -4.96 11.75 -8.17
C ALA A 102 -5.57 11.82 -9.58
N GLU A 103 -6.10 12.99 -9.97
CA GLU A 103 -6.64 13.22 -11.31
C GLU A 103 -5.56 13.12 -12.39
N THR A 104 -4.37 13.68 -12.15
CA THR A 104 -3.20 13.53 -13.04
C THR A 104 -2.80 12.07 -13.17
N PHE A 105 -2.61 11.37 -12.04
CA PHE A 105 -2.24 9.96 -12.02
C PHE A 105 -3.23 9.09 -12.80
N MET A 106 -4.53 9.32 -12.63
CA MET A 106 -5.58 8.59 -13.34
C MET A 106 -5.43 8.72 -14.86
N LYS A 107 -5.09 9.91 -15.36
CA LYS A 107 -4.87 10.17 -16.80
C LYS A 107 -3.58 9.49 -17.27
N ASP A 108 -2.48 9.73 -16.58
CA ASP A 108 -1.14 9.28 -17.01
C ASP A 108 -0.98 7.76 -16.93
N HIS A 109 -1.60 7.13 -15.93
CA HIS A 109 -1.45 5.71 -15.61
C HIS A 109 -2.73 4.90 -15.83
N LYS A 110 -3.71 5.47 -16.55
CA LYS A 110 -4.94 4.78 -16.95
C LYS A 110 -5.73 4.21 -15.76
N GLY A 111 -5.65 4.88 -14.62
CA GLY A 111 -6.39 4.49 -13.41
C GLY A 111 -7.89 4.40 -13.68
N LYS A 112 -8.57 3.46 -13.02
CA LYS A 112 -10.00 3.19 -13.25
C LYS A 112 -10.89 3.73 -12.15
N LYS A 113 -10.40 3.74 -10.92
CA LYS A 113 -11.10 4.28 -9.76
C LYS A 113 -10.10 4.96 -8.84
N ALA A 114 -10.48 6.10 -8.29
CA ALA A 114 -9.81 6.72 -7.15
C ALA A 114 -10.73 6.55 -5.95
N LEU A 115 -10.24 5.90 -4.89
CA LEU A 115 -11.02 5.59 -3.69
C LEU A 115 -10.35 6.23 -2.47
N LEU A 116 -11.12 6.82 -1.58
CA LEU A 116 -10.67 7.13 -0.23
C LEU A 116 -10.57 5.85 0.61
N PHE A 117 -9.89 5.92 1.75
CA PHE A 117 -9.66 4.77 2.62
C PHE A 117 -10.94 3.99 2.95
N GLY A 118 -12.02 4.69 3.33
CA GLY A 118 -13.29 4.08 3.70
C GLY A 118 -14.08 3.47 2.53
N GLU A 119 -13.72 3.80 1.29
CA GLU A 119 -14.37 3.30 0.08
C GLU A 119 -13.70 2.01 -0.45
N VAL A 120 -12.50 1.70 0.05
CA VAL A 120 -11.85 0.42 -0.24
C VAL A 120 -12.58 -0.70 0.49
N THR A 121 -12.93 -1.74 -0.25
CA THR A 121 -13.64 -2.92 0.26
C THR A 121 -12.91 -4.21 -0.13
N PRO A 122 -13.13 -5.34 0.55
CA PRO A 122 -12.51 -6.61 0.19
C PRO A 122 -12.74 -7.02 -1.28
N SER A 123 -13.91 -6.72 -1.84
CA SER A 123 -14.29 -7.06 -3.21
C SER A 123 -13.50 -6.33 -4.29
N VAL A 124 -12.93 -5.16 -3.99
CA VAL A 124 -12.15 -4.39 -4.96
C VAL A 124 -10.66 -4.71 -4.92
N LEU A 125 -10.20 -5.51 -3.96
CA LEU A 125 -8.78 -5.82 -3.81
C LEU A 125 -8.24 -6.65 -4.99
N PRO A 126 -7.17 -6.19 -5.67
CA PRO A 126 -6.55 -6.98 -6.73
C PRO A 126 -6.01 -8.32 -6.22
N LYS A 127 -6.06 -9.38 -7.03
CA LYS A 127 -5.52 -10.71 -6.66
C LYS A 127 -4.01 -10.65 -6.37
N MET A 128 -3.55 -11.48 -5.44
CA MET A 128 -2.12 -11.70 -5.21
C MET A 128 -1.51 -12.40 -6.42
N LYS A 129 -0.58 -11.73 -7.09
CA LYS A 129 0.23 -12.35 -8.14
C LYS A 129 1.66 -11.88 -7.95
N MET A 130 2.54 -12.80 -7.55
CA MET A 130 3.96 -12.54 -7.59
C MET A 130 4.36 -12.47 -9.06
N LYS A 131 4.47 -11.25 -9.62
CA LYS A 131 5.21 -11.10 -10.87
C LYS A 131 6.66 -11.35 -10.49
N HIS A 132 7.33 -12.28 -11.17
CA HIS A 132 8.78 -12.36 -11.12
C HIS A 132 9.31 -11.01 -11.63
N MET A 133 9.48 -10.06 -10.72
CA MET A 133 10.10 -8.78 -11.01
C MET A 133 11.57 -9.14 -11.26
N LYS A 134 11.93 -9.33 -12.54
CA LYS A 134 13.33 -9.53 -12.91
C LYS A 134 14.08 -8.36 -12.28
N MET A 135 14.98 -8.68 -11.37
CA MET A 135 15.82 -7.75 -10.61
C MET A 135 16.87 -7.06 -11.51
N LYS A 136 16.48 -6.72 -12.75
CA LYS A 136 17.29 -6.07 -13.78
C LYS A 136 16.80 -4.63 -13.96
N LYS A 137 17.13 -3.77 -12.99
CA LYS A 137 17.38 -2.31 -13.09
C LYS A 137 17.05 -1.60 -11.76
N MET A 138 17.84 -1.91 -10.73
CA MET A 138 18.10 -0.98 -9.60
C MET A 138 19.60 -1.00 -9.23
N MET A 139 20.47 -1.26 -10.22
CA MET A 139 21.94 -1.15 -10.13
C MET A 139 22.53 -0.53 -11.41
N ARG A 140 21.84 0.48 -11.95
CA ARG A 140 22.39 1.40 -12.95
C ARG A 140 21.93 2.80 -12.59
N GLY A 141 22.50 3.31 -11.51
CA GLY A 141 22.72 4.74 -11.30
C GLY A 141 24.22 4.95 -11.45
N CYS A 142 24.59 5.90 -12.30
CA CYS A 142 25.95 6.39 -12.49
C CYS A 142 26.57 6.86 -11.16
#